data_AF-A0A7S0C1N2-F1
#
_entry.id   AF-A0A7S0C1N2-F1
#
_cell.length_a   1.000
_cell.length_b   1.000
_cell.length_c   1.000
_cell.angle_alpha   90.00
_cell.angle_beta   90.00
_cell.angle_gamma   90.00
#
_symmetry.space_group_name_H-M   'P 1'
#
loop_
_entity.id
_entity.type
_entity.pdbx_description
1 polymer ?
#
loop_
_entity_poly.entity_id
_entity_poly.type
_entity_poly.pdbx_seq_one_letter_code
_entity_poly.pdbx_strand_id
1 'polypeptide(L)'
;MPVDTVKTTMQVTGKFSAVVDKVKIGGVPVLYHGSLAAASATFVGHYPWFFTYNLLGEKIPKQDTQLGELGRRAIMGFSASAISDTCSNSIRVVKVYKQSSKESISYPQVVRNVISESGVKGLFFRGLETKIFANGLQGILFSILWKHFEEALFPK
;
A
#
# COMPACT_ATOMS: atom_id res chain seq x y z
N MET A 1 3.81 -13.11 -2.54
CA MET A 1 4.95 -12.63 -3.35
C MET A 1 4.89 -13.10 -4.79
N PRO A 2 4.75 -14.41 -5.13
CA PRO A 2 4.66 -14.81 -6.54
C PRO A 2 3.43 -14.23 -7.24
N VAL A 3 2.23 -14.42 -6.69
CA VAL A 3 0.99 -13.82 -7.23
C VAL A 3 1.04 -12.28 -7.26
N ASP A 4 1.66 -11.69 -6.25
CA ASP A 4 1.84 -10.23 -6.15
C ASP A 4 2.79 -9.70 -7.23
N THR A 5 3.91 -10.39 -7.48
CA THR A 5 4.84 -10.08 -8.57
C THR A 5 4.16 -10.25 -9.94
N VAL A 6 3.36 -11.31 -10.13
CA VAL A 6 2.56 -11.50 -11.35
C VAL A 6 1.61 -10.31 -11.54
N LYS A 7 0.79 -10.01 -10.53
CA LYS A 7 -0.13 -8.87 -10.54
C LYS A 7 0.59 -7.57 -10.85
N THR A 8 1.64 -7.23 -10.11
CA THR A 8 2.37 -5.96 -10.27
C THR A 8 3.06 -5.87 -11.63
N THR A 9 3.64 -6.96 -12.12
CA THR A 9 4.22 -6.99 -13.48
C THR A 9 3.14 -6.72 -14.53
N MET A 10 1.98 -7.37 -14.42
CA MET A 10 0.87 -7.15 -15.35
C MET A 10 0.29 -5.74 -15.23
N GLN A 11 0.16 -5.18 -14.02
CA GLN A 11 -0.33 -3.82 -13.81
C GLN A 11 0.58 -2.76 -14.44
N VAL A 12 1.89 -2.98 -14.46
CA VAL A 12 2.86 -2.04 -15.05
C VAL A 12 3.02 -2.25 -16.55
N THR A 13 3.09 -3.50 -17.01
CA THR A 13 3.42 -3.83 -18.42
C THR A 13 2.20 -4.05 -19.31
N GLY A 14 1.02 -4.25 -18.71
CA GLY A 14 -0.23 -4.57 -19.40
C GLY A 14 -0.29 -5.97 -20.01
N LYS A 15 0.74 -6.82 -19.85
CA LYS A 15 0.85 -8.11 -20.57
C LYS A 15 1.29 -9.24 -19.65
N PHE A 16 0.59 -10.37 -19.73
CA PHE A 16 1.02 -11.60 -19.04
C PHE A 16 2.31 -12.18 -19.65
N SER A 17 2.56 -11.96 -20.94
CA SER A 17 3.80 -12.41 -21.59
C SER A 17 5.05 -11.88 -20.91
N ALA A 18 5.01 -10.67 -20.34
CA ALA A 18 6.14 -10.09 -19.60
C ALA A 18 6.50 -10.89 -18.34
N VAL A 19 5.52 -11.52 -17.68
CA VAL A 19 5.75 -12.43 -16.56
C VAL A 19 6.43 -13.70 -17.04
N VAL A 20 5.94 -14.27 -18.16
CA VAL A 20 6.50 -15.48 -18.77
C VAL A 20 7.95 -15.25 -19.20
N ASP A 21 8.22 -14.13 -19.87
CA ASP A 21 9.58 -13.77 -20.31
C ASP A 21 10.53 -13.62 -19.13
N LYS A 22 10.06 -12.98 -18.06
CA LYS A 22 10.83 -12.81 -16.82
C LYS A 22 11.16 -14.15 -16.15
N VAL A 23 10.22 -15.10 -16.13
CA VAL A 23 10.44 -16.47 -15.62
C VAL A 23 11.37 -17.25 -16.56
N LYS A 24 11.28 -17.07 -17.88
CA LYS A 24 12.19 -17.71 -18.84
C LYS A 24 13.64 -17.23 -18.66
N ILE A 25 13.85 -15.96 -18.33
CA ILE A 25 15.19 -15.37 -18.18
C ILE A 25 15.85 -15.77 -16.85
N GLY A 26 15.14 -15.66 -15.72
CA GLY A 26 15.76 -15.87 -14.40
C GLY A 26 15.17 -17.02 -13.57
N GLY A 27 14.29 -17.82 -14.16
CA GLY A 27 13.64 -18.95 -13.50
C GLY A 27 12.51 -18.55 -12.54
N VAL A 28 11.95 -19.56 -11.87
CA VAL A 28 10.86 -19.42 -10.89
C VAL A 28 11.20 -18.49 -9.70
N PRO A 29 12.44 -18.44 -9.16
CA PRO A 29 12.77 -17.58 -8.02
C PRO A 29 12.52 -16.08 -8.27
N VAL A 30 12.50 -15.66 -9.53
CA VAL A 30 12.24 -14.26 -9.91
C VAL A 30 10.85 -13.78 -9.50
N LEU A 31 9.89 -14.69 -9.33
CA LEU A 31 8.55 -14.37 -8.81
C LEU A 31 8.58 -13.89 -7.36
N TYR A 32 9.68 -14.12 -6.63
CA TYR A 32 9.89 -13.64 -5.26
C TYR A 32 10.70 -12.35 -5.19
N HIS A 33 11.08 -11.76 -6.33
CA HIS A 33 11.76 -10.46 -6.34
C HIS A 33 10.89 -9.38 -5.70
N GLY A 34 11.52 -8.52 -4.89
CA GLY A 34 10.80 -7.48 -4.14
C GLY A 34 10.12 -7.98 -2.87
N SER A 35 10.25 -9.26 -2.52
CA SER A 35 9.69 -9.83 -1.28
C SER A 35 10.18 -9.12 -0.01
N LEU A 36 11.48 -8.86 0.08
CA LEU A 36 12.04 -8.11 1.20
C LEU A 36 11.47 -6.68 1.25
N ALA A 37 11.44 -5.96 0.13
CA ALA A 37 10.85 -4.63 0.08
C ALA A 37 9.34 -4.65 0.43
N ALA A 38 8.61 -5.68 0.03
CA ALA A 38 7.22 -5.86 0.41
C ALA A 38 7.06 -6.07 1.92
N ALA A 39 7.86 -6.94 2.52
CA ALA A 39 7.86 -7.19 3.96
C ALA A 39 8.25 -5.93 4.75
N SER A 40 9.31 -5.23 4.34
CA SER A 40 9.74 -3.97 4.95
C SER A 40 8.69 -2.87 4.80
N ALA A 41 8.04 -2.74 3.65
CA ALA A 41 6.98 -1.75 3.45
C ALA A 41 5.77 -2.03 4.36
N THR A 42 5.42 -3.30 4.56
CA THR A 42 4.37 -3.71 5.51
C THR A 42 4.78 -3.35 6.93
N PHE A 43 5.99 -3.73 7.36
CA PHE A 43 6.50 -3.40 8.69
C PHE A 43 6.51 -1.89 8.95
N VAL A 44 7.14 -1.11 8.07
CA VAL A 44 7.24 0.35 8.17
C VAL A 44 5.87 1.03 8.01
N GLY A 45 4.87 0.38 7.41
CA GLY A 45 3.50 0.87 7.40
C GLY A 45 2.77 0.61 8.72
N HIS A 46 2.94 -0.55 9.34
CA HIS A 46 2.15 -0.93 10.53
C HIS A 46 2.54 -0.10 11.76
N TYR A 47 3.83 0.11 12.01
CA TYR A 47 4.27 0.83 13.22
C TYR A 47 3.74 2.27 13.28
N PRO A 48 3.93 3.11 12.25
CA PRO A 48 3.38 4.47 12.24
C PRO A 48 1.86 4.49 12.28
N TRP A 49 1.20 3.50 11.66
CA TRP A 49 -0.26 3.39 11.71
C TRP A 49 -0.75 3.23 13.14
N PHE A 50 -0.26 2.20 13.85
CA PHE A 50 -0.68 1.93 15.23
C PHE A 50 -0.28 3.05 16.18
N PHE A 51 0.94 3.57 16.03
CA PHE A 51 1.40 4.70 16.82
C PHE A 51 0.47 5.92 16.68
N THR A 52 0.16 6.30 15.44
CA THR A 52 -0.71 7.44 15.16
C THR A 52 -2.12 7.18 15.68
N TYR A 53 -2.66 5.99 15.42
CA TYR A 53 -4.01 5.63 15.86
C TYR A 53 -4.15 5.69 17.38
N ASN A 54 -3.18 5.14 18.12
CA ASN A 54 -3.20 5.15 19.58
C ASN A 54 -3.00 6.57 20.14
N LEU A 55 -2.04 7.33 19.59
CA LEU A 55 -1.78 8.71 20.00
C LEU A 55 -3.01 9.61 19.80
N LEU A 56 -3.70 9.47 18.67
CA LEU A 56 -4.93 10.21 18.41
C LEU A 56 -6.09 9.70 19.29
N GLY A 57 -6.11 8.41 19.61
CA GLY A 57 -7.08 7.82 20.52
C GLY A 57 -7.02 8.38 21.94
N GLU A 58 -5.81 8.69 22.41
CA GLU A 58 -5.56 9.34 23.72
C GLU A 58 -5.89 10.83 23.70
N LYS A 59 -5.56 11.52 22.60
CA LYS A 59 -5.72 12.99 22.49
C LYS A 59 -7.13 13.43 22.12
N ILE A 60 -7.86 12.63 21.33
CA ILE A 60 -9.22 12.98 20.88
C ILE A 60 -10.22 12.37 21.86
N PRO A 61 -10.98 13.21 22.60
CA PRO A 61 -11.92 12.73 23.60
C PRO A 61 -13.00 11.86 22.98
N LYS A 62 -13.43 10.84 23.72
CA LYS A 62 -14.56 9.98 23.33
C LYS A 62 -15.82 10.83 23.18
N GLN A 63 -16.67 10.43 22.24
CA GLN A 63 -17.92 11.14 21.97
C GLN A 63 -19.09 10.32 22.50
N ASP A 64 -20.05 10.99 23.12
CA ASP A 64 -21.22 10.33 23.71
C ASP A 64 -22.25 9.88 22.66
N THR A 65 -22.23 10.52 21.49
CA THR A 65 -23.12 10.18 20.38
C THR A 65 -22.49 9.12 19.48
N GLN A 66 -23.31 8.20 18.97
CA GLN A 66 -22.86 7.17 18.02
C GLN A 66 -22.23 7.77 16.76
N LEU A 67 -22.82 8.84 16.23
CA LEU A 67 -22.30 9.53 15.04
C LEU A 67 -20.97 10.24 15.33
N GLY A 68 -20.84 10.86 16.51
CA GLY A 68 -19.60 11.48 16.94
C GLY A 68 -18.46 10.46 17.11
N GLU A 69 -18.75 9.30 17.70
CA GLU A 69 -17.75 8.25 17.90
C GLU A 69 -17.34 7.61 16.56
N LEU A 70 -18.27 7.46 15.62
CA LEU A 70 -17.96 7.02 14.25
C LEU A 70 -17.06 8.03 13.53
N GLY A 71 -17.38 9.32 13.62
CA GLY A 71 -16.56 10.40 13.05
C GLY A 71 -15.15 10.44 13.65
N ARG A 72 -15.03 10.29 14.98
CA ARG A 72 -13.74 10.18 15.68
C ARG A 72 -12.90 9.03 15.15
N ARG A 73 -13.48 7.82 15.06
CA ARG A 73 -12.79 6.64 14.53
C ARG A 73 -12.37 6.81 13.07
N ALA A 74 -13.21 7.45 12.25
CA ALA A 74 -12.90 7.75 10.86
C ALA A 74 -11.70 8.70 10.73
N ILE A 75 -11.67 9.79 11.52
CA ILE A 75 -10.54 10.74 11.53
C ILE A 75 -9.26 10.03 12.00
N MET A 76 -9.32 9.29 13.11
CA MET A 76 -8.17 8.54 13.62
C MET A 76 -7.63 7.55 12.59
N GLY A 77 -8.51 6.75 11.98
CA GLY A 77 -8.14 5.75 10.97
C GLY A 77 -7.58 6.37 9.70
N PHE A 78 -8.17 7.48 9.23
CA PHE A 78 -7.69 8.19 8.05
C PHE A 78 -6.33 8.83 8.28
N SER A 79 -6.14 9.55 9.39
CA SER A 79 -4.85 10.15 9.75
C SER A 79 -3.75 9.10 9.93
N ALA A 80 -4.06 7.98 10.61
CA ALA A 80 -3.14 6.86 10.76
C ALA A 80 -2.73 6.26 9.40
N SER A 81 -3.69 6.13 8.48
CA SER A 81 -3.45 5.63 7.12
C SER A 81 -2.58 6.60 6.30
N ALA A 82 -2.87 7.89 6.34
CA ALA A 82 -2.08 8.90 5.62
C ALA A 82 -0.61 8.95 6.09
N ILE A 83 -0.37 8.88 7.40
CA ILE A 83 0.99 8.86 7.97
C ILE A 83 1.71 7.55 7.59
N SER A 84 1.03 6.40 7.73
CA SER A 84 1.55 5.10 7.36
C SER A 84 1.93 5.02 5.87
N ASP A 85 1.07 5.52 4.99
CA ASP A 85 1.33 5.57 3.56
C ASP A 85 2.53 6.47 3.24
N THR A 86 2.63 7.63 3.89
CA THR A 86 3.77 8.55 3.71
C THR A 86 5.08 7.91 4.12
N CYS A 87 5.13 7.24 5.29
CA CYS A 87 6.34 6.57 5.77
C CYS A 87 6.74 5.35 4.92
N SER A 88 5.77 4.60 4.39
CA SER A 88 6.03 3.37 3.64
C SER A 88 6.15 3.58 2.12
N ASN A 89 5.82 4.76 1.58
CA ASN A 89 5.67 4.96 0.14
C ASN A 89 6.95 4.68 -0.64
N SER A 90 8.10 5.16 -0.16
CA SER A 90 9.39 4.98 -0.86
C SER A 90 9.77 3.52 -1.03
N ILE A 91 9.53 2.70 0.00
CA ILE A 91 9.77 1.25 -0.05
C ILE A 91 8.79 0.59 -1.02
N ARG A 92 7.53 1.05 -1.07
CA ARG A 92 6.54 0.55 -2.04
C ARG A 92 6.91 0.90 -3.48
N VAL A 93 7.45 2.09 -3.74
CA VAL A 93 7.98 2.46 -5.06
C VAL A 93 9.10 1.52 -5.46
N VAL A 94 10.09 1.30 -4.57
CA VAL A 94 11.19 0.37 -4.82
C VAL A 94 10.69 -1.07 -5.06
N LYS A 95 9.71 -1.53 -4.28
CA LYS A 95 9.05 -2.84 -4.46
C LYS A 95 8.49 -2.98 -5.87
N VAL A 96 7.67 -2.01 -6.31
CA VAL A 96 7.02 -2.07 -7.63
C VAL A 96 8.05 -2.12 -8.75
N TYR A 97 9.07 -1.26 -8.72
CA TYR A 97 10.14 -1.25 -9.71
C TYR A 97 10.93 -2.58 -9.75
N LYS A 98 11.26 -3.14 -8.58
CA LYS A 98 11.94 -4.45 -8.49
C LYS A 98 11.06 -5.58 -9.03
N GLN A 99 9.75 -5.54 -8.78
CA GLN A 99 8.79 -6.54 -9.23
C GLN A 99 8.48 -6.44 -10.72
N SER A 100 8.43 -5.24 -11.31
CA SER A 100 8.12 -5.05 -12.73
C SER A 100 9.33 -5.08 -13.66
N SER A 101 10.55 -4.94 -13.14
CA SER A 101 11.79 -5.00 -13.94
C SER A 101 11.93 -6.32 -14.69
N LYS A 102 12.24 -6.28 -15.99
CA LYS A 102 12.50 -7.50 -16.79
C LYS A 102 13.74 -8.24 -16.28
N GLU A 103 14.76 -7.49 -15.89
CA GLU A 103 16.04 -8.02 -15.41
C GLU A 103 16.11 -8.07 -13.88
N SER A 104 17.00 -8.92 -13.37
CA SER A 104 17.30 -9.01 -11.94
C SER A 104 18.19 -7.84 -11.49
N ILE A 105 17.57 -6.73 -11.10
CA ILE A 105 18.28 -5.52 -10.63
C ILE A 105 18.34 -5.47 -9.10
N SER A 106 19.49 -5.20 -8.50
CA SER A 106 19.63 -5.06 -7.03
C SER A 106 18.84 -3.86 -6.48
N TYR A 107 18.56 -3.83 -5.17
CA TYR A 107 17.83 -2.70 -4.55
C TYR A 107 18.53 -1.34 -4.72
N PRO A 108 19.87 -1.23 -4.56
CA PRO A 108 20.57 0.03 -4.82
C PRO A 108 20.44 0.48 -6.29
N GLN A 109 20.46 -0.47 -7.24
CA GLN A 109 20.23 -0.16 -8.65
C GLN A 109 18.80 0.34 -8.88
N VAL A 110 17.79 -0.28 -8.27
CA VAL A 110 16.40 0.20 -8.33
C VAL A 110 16.31 1.65 -7.86
N VAL A 111 16.90 1.96 -6.70
CA VAL A 111 16.86 3.32 -6.14
C VAL A 111 17.56 4.32 -7.07
N ARG A 112 18.73 3.98 -7.60
CA ARG A 112 19.45 4.82 -8.58
C ARG A 112 18.60 5.08 -9.82
N ASN A 113 17.99 4.04 -10.38
CA ASN A 113 17.14 4.16 -11.57
C ASN A 113 15.91 5.04 -11.31
N VAL A 114 15.24 4.86 -10.17
CA VAL A 114 14.08 5.70 -9.79
C VAL A 114 14.49 7.17 -9.64
N ILE A 115 15.64 7.43 -9.00
CA ILE A 115 16.16 8.79 -8.82
C ILE A 115 16.57 9.40 -10.16
N SER A 116 17.20 8.66 -11.07
CA SER A 116 17.55 9.17 -12.40
C SER A 116 16.32 9.45 -13.26
N GLU A 117 15.27 8.65 -13.16
CA GLU A 117 14.05 8.82 -13.95
C GLU A 117 13.14 9.92 -13.40
N SER A 118 13.05 10.08 -12.08
CA SER A 118 11.97 10.89 -11.46
C SER A 118 12.41 11.66 -10.21
N GLY A 119 13.71 11.67 -9.94
CA GLY A 119 14.30 12.36 -8.81
C GLY A 119 13.91 11.78 -7.46
N VAL A 120 14.40 12.44 -6.41
CA VAL A 120 14.07 12.10 -5.02
C VAL A 120 12.57 12.30 -4.75
N LYS A 121 11.93 13.29 -5.37
CA LYS A 121 10.47 13.47 -5.27
C LYS A 121 9.71 12.25 -5.78
N GLY A 122 10.12 11.67 -6.91
CA GLY A 122 9.52 10.46 -7.45
C GLY A 122 9.73 9.23 -6.57
N LEU A 123 10.85 9.16 -5.84
CA LEU A 123 11.07 8.07 -4.88
C LEU A 123 10.08 8.14 -3.71
N PHE A 124 9.85 9.33 -3.14
CA PHE A 124 9.06 9.47 -1.91
C PHE A 124 7.56 9.72 -2.14
N PHE A 125 7.18 10.44 -3.20
CA PHE A 125 5.81 10.95 -3.35
C PHE A 125 5.05 10.35 -4.54
N ARG A 126 5.69 9.54 -5.38
CA ARG A 126 5.03 8.93 -6.55
C ARG A 126 3.79 8.15 -6.12
N GLY A 127 2.64 8.53 -6.67
CA GLY A 127 1.35 7.90 -6.44
C GLY A 127 0.80 8.02 -5.01
N LEU A 128 1.42 8.83 -4.14
CA LEU A 128 1.01 8.96 -2.74
C LEU A 128 -0.36 9.64 -2.62
N GLU A 129 -0.58 10.74 -3.35
CA GLU A 129 -1.86 11.48 -3.33
C GLU A 129 -3.02 10.59 -3.75
N THR A 130 -2.88 9.90 -4.88
CA THR A 130 -3.90 8.97 -5.39
C THR A 130 -4.15 7.84 -4.39
N LYS A 131 -3.12 7.36 -3.69
CA LYS A 131 -3.26 6.31 -2.69
C LYS A 131 -4.01 6.78 -1.46
N ILE A 132 -3.67 7.95 -0.92
CA ILE A 132 -4.36 8.54 0.23
C ILE A 132 -5.84 8.76 -0.12
N PHE A 133 -6.11 9.31 -1.31
CA PHE A 133 -7.48 9.52 -1.78
C PHE A 133 -8.23 8.20 -1.97
N ALA A 134 -7.63 7.22 -2.64
CA ALA A 134 -8.23 5.90 -2.86
C ALA A 134 -8.50 5.17 -1.54
N ASN A 135 -7.58 5.23 -0.58
CA ASN A 135 -7.76 4.65 0.75
C ASN A 135 -8.91 5.33 1.52
N GLY A 136 -9.05 6.65 1.40
CA GLY A 136 -10.19 7.39 1.94
C GLY A 136 -11.53 6.92 1.36
N LEU A 137 -11.62 6.85 0.02
CA LEU A 137 -12.81 6.35 -0.66
C LEU A 137 -13.11 4.89 -0.34
N GLN A 138 -12.08 4.04 -0.31
CA GLN A 138 -12.20 2.63 0.05
C GLN A 138 -12.77 2.48 1.47
N GLY A 139 -12.30 3.28 2.43
CA GLY A 139 -12.82 3.27 3.80
C GLY A 139 -14.30 3.63 3.89
N ILE A 140 -14.74 4.65 3.13
CA ILE A 140 -16.15 5.06 3.05
C ILE A 140 -16.99 3.94 2.44
N LEU A 141 -16.59 3.43 1.28
CA LEU A 141 -17.31 2.37 0.57
C LEU A 141 -17.41 1.10 1.41
N PHE A 142 -16.31 0.68 2.04
CA PHE A 142 -16.29 -0.47 2.92
C PHE A 142 -17.28 -0.32 4.06
N SER A 143 -17.31 0.85 4.72
CA SER A 143 -18.20 1.09 5.86
C SER A 143 -19.69 1.00 5.47
N ILE A 144 -20.05 1.54 4.31
CA ILE A 144 -21.43 1.51 3.79
C ILE A 144 -21.82 0.09 3.39
N LEU A 145 -21.00 -0.55 2.56
CA LEU A 145 -21.29 -1.89 2.05
C LEU A 145 -21.31 -2.93 3.17
N TRP A 146 -20.38 -2.83 4.12
CA TRP A 146 -20.33 -3.73 5.26
C TRP A 146 -21.61 -3.64 6.09
N LYS A 147 -22.06 -2.43 6.43
CA LYS A 147 -23.30 -2.23 7.19
C LYS A 147 -24.52 -2.80 6.45
N HIS A 148 -24.60 -2.56 5.14
CA HIS A 148 -25.68 -3.11 4.32
C HIS A 148 -25.68 -4.65 4.29
N PHE A 149 -24.50 -5.27 4.10
CA PHE A 149 -24.38 -6.73 4.12
C PHE A 149 -24.65 -7.31 5.52
N GLU A 150 -24.22 -6.63 6.57
CA GLU A 150 -24.49 -7.03 7.95
C GLU A 150 -25.99 -7.09 8.22
N GLU A 151 -26.75 -6.06 7.85
CA GLU A 151 -28.21 -6.02 7.99
C GLU A 151 -28.92 -7.08 7.13
N ALA A 152 -28.43 -7.35 5.91
CA ALA A 152 -29.05 -8.29 4.99
C ALA A 152 -28.75 -9.77 5.32
N LEU A 153 -27.54 -10.07 5.78
CA LEU A 153 -27.08 -11.45 6.02
C LEU A 153 -27.22 -11.87 7.49
N PHE A 154 -27.19 -10.92 8.43
CA PHE A 154 -27.30 -11.18 9.86
C PHE A 154 -28.41 -10.32 10.50
N PRO A 155 -29.68 -10.49 10.07
CA PRO A 155 -30.80 -9.81 10.70
C PRO A 155 -30.88 -10.22 12.18
N LYS A 156 -30.98 -9.22 13.07
CA LYS A 156 -31.19 -9.42 14.50
C LYS A 156 -32.64 -9.74 14.82
#